data_AF-A0A3S5A404-F1
#
_entry.id   AF-A0A3S5A404-F1
#
_cell.length_a   1.000
_cell.length_b   1.000
_cell.length_c   1.000
_cell.angle_alpha   90.00
_cell.angle_beta   90.00
_cell.angle_gamma   90.00
#
_symmetry.space_group_name_H-M   'P 1'
#
loop_
_entity.id
_entity.type
_entity.pdbx_description
1 polymer ?
#
loop_
_entity_poly.entity_id
_entity_poly.type
_entity_poly.pdbx_seq_one_letter_code
_entity_poly.pdbx_strand_id
1 'polypeptide(L)'
;MCSFDKSSSGYYQWVSLMLAVQAILCYLPRLVWEMITFNRVGTNLTFLLESAKSASRETGKERSQRVQFVANALDTLLFARRKMHHREDTRHPVVQFLHSATDMLPRKRIGSALVFYYMHAKLLYLGNAVAQILLMERFLGLGSNYRFFGVSILQDLLSGRNWNETLVFPRVGFCRIPVKIVNSPIAPITAQCTLPVNMLNEKIYIFLWFW
;
A
#
# COMPACT_ATOMS: atom_id res chain seq x y z
N MET A 1 23.32 -6.90 30.16
CA MET A 1 22.49 -5.96 29.38
C MET A 1 23.32 -5.51 28.19
N CYS A 2 22.98 -5.92 26.97
CA CYS A 2 23.74 -5.47 25.80
C CYS A 2 23.46 -3.97 25.62
N SER A 3 24.45 -3.13 25.92
CA SER A 3 24.33 -1.69 25.76
C SER A 3 24.84 -1.36 24.36
N PHE A 4 23.91 -1.23 23.41
CA PHE A 4 24.21 -0.55 22.15
C PHE A 4 24.25 0.94 22.49
N ASP A 5 25.44 1.53 22.49
CA ASP A 5 25.58 2.95 22.79
C ASP A 5 24.71 3.77 21.81
N LYS A 6 23.77 4.50 22.40
CA LYS A 6 22.77 5.45 21.88
C LYS A 6 21.39 5.02 21.33
N SER A 7 21.04 3.74 21.14
CA SER A 7 19.61 3.38 20.87
C SER A 7 19.33 1.87 20.94
N SER A 8 19.26 1.33 22.15
CA SER A 8 19.08 -0.10 22.39
C SER A 8 17.60 -0.55 22.24
N SER A 9 17.36 -1.42 21.26
CA SER A 9 16.65 -2.70 21.43
C SER A 9 15.11 -2.76 21.44
N GLY A 10 14.39 -1.70 21.06
CA GLY A 10 12.94 -1.78 20.84
C GLY A 10 12.58 -2.21 19.42
N TYR A 11 13.05 -1.47 18.42
CA TYR A 11 12.52 -1.55 17.05
C TYR A 11 12.68 -2.93 16.40
N TYR A 12 13.75 -3.68 16.69
CA TYR A 12 13.98 -5.01 16.12
C TYR A 12 12.84 -5.99 16.40
N GLN A 13 12.18 -5.89 17.56
CA GLN A 13 11.01 -6.72 17.89
C GLN A 13 9.80 -6.34 17.03
N TRP A 14 9.72 -5.08 16.62
CA TRP A 14 8.62 -4.52 15.86
C TRP A 14 8.83 -4.56 14.34
N VAL A 15 10.03 -4.88 13.85
CA VAL A 15 10.31 -4.95 12.40
C VAL A 15 9.35 -5.91 11.69
N SER A 16 9.24 -7.15 12.18
CA SER A 16 8.38 -8.17 11.56
C SER A 16 6.90 -7.80 11.63
N LEU A 17 6.47 -7.20 12.74
CA LEU A 17 5.11 -6.69 12.91
C LEU A 17 4.82 -5.53 11.96
N MET A 18 5.81 -4.65 11.77
CA MET A 18 5.71 -3.52 10.85
C MET A 18 5.58 -4.02 9.41
N LEU A 19 6.40 -4.97 8.98
CA LEU A 19 6.31 -5.58 7.65
C LEU A 19 4.94 -6.25 7.43
N ALA A 20 4.38 -6.91 8.45
CA ALA A 20 3.03 -7.47 8.37
C ALA A 20 1.96 -6.38 8.22
N VAL A 21 2.05 -5.28 8.98
CA VAL A 21 1.17 -4.12 8.84
C VAL A 21 1.30 -3.49 7.46
N GLN A 22 2.52 -3.33 6.94
CA GLN A 22 2.77 -2.83 5.58
C GLN A 22 2.09 -3.70 4.52
N ALA A 23 2.19 -5.03 4.64
CA ALA A 23 1.50 -5.96 3.75
C ALA A 23 -0.03 -5.84 3.81
N ILE A 24 -0.60 -5.69 5.01
CA ILE A 24 -2.04 -5.47 5.20
C ILE A 24 -2.47 -4.14 4.59
N LEU A 25 -1.71 -3.07 4.83
CA LEU A 25 -1.97 -1.74 4.27
C LEU A 25 -1.90 -1.77 2.73
N CYS A 26 -1.00 -2.54 2.12
CA CYS A 26 -0.94 -2.76 0.67
C CYS A 26 -2.22 -3.41 0.10
N TYR A 27 -2.94 -4.19 0.91
CA TYR A 27 -4.20 -4.82 0.50
C TYR A 27 -5.43 -3.90 0.64
N LEU A 28 -5.37 -2.86 1.48
CA LEU A 28 -6.51 -1.97 1.73
C LEU A 28 -7.09 -1.29 0.49
N PRO A 29 -6.29 -0.72 -0.45
CA PRO A 29 -6.86 -0.06 -1.63
C PRO A 29 -7.66 -1.03 -2.51
N ARG A 30 -7.26 -2.31 -2.54
CA ARG A 30 -7.99 -3.36 -3.24
C ARG A 30 -9.34 -3.64 -2.59
N LEU A 31 -9.35 -3.80 -1.26
CA LEU A 31 -10.59 -3.99 -0.51
C LEU A 31 -11.56 -2.81 -0.69
N VAL A 32 -11.04 -1.57 -0.63
CA VAL A 32 -11.85 -0.37 -0.85
C VAL A 32 -12.45 -0.36 -2.26
N TRP A 33 -11.66 -0.71 -3.28
CA TRP A 33 -12.14 -0.81 -4.66
C TRP A 33 -13.21 -1.90 -4.84
N GLU A 34 -13.00 -3.10 -4.29
CA GLU A 34 -13.96 -4.20 -4.35
C GLU A 34 -15.25 -3.85 -3.60
N MET A 35 -15.19 -3.20 -2.43
CA MET A 35 -16.36 -2.72 -1.71
C MET A 35 -17.14 -1.64 -2.48
N ILE A 36 -16.45 -0.66 -3.07
CA ILE A 36 -17.09 0.40 -3.86
C ILE A 36 -17.78 -0.19 -5.09
N THR A 37 -17.11 -1.10 -5.80
CA THR A 37 -17.68 -1.75 -6.99
C THR A 37 -18.85 -2.66 -6.63
N PHE A 38 -18.75 -3.46 -5.56
CA PHE A 38 -19.84 -4.31 -5.10
C PHE A 38 -21.08 -3.50 -4.72
N ASN A 39 -20.93 -2.46 -3.89
CA ASN A 39 -22.08 -1.68 -3.40
C ASN A 39 -22.73 -0.81 -4.49
N ARG A 40 -22.00 -0.43 -5.55
CA ARG A 40 -22.52 0.48 -6.60
C ARG A 40 -22.90 -0.20 -7.89
N VAL A 41 -22.21 -1.26 -8.29
CA VAL A 41 -22.45 -2.01 -9.54
C VAL A 41 -23.27 -3.27 -9.25
N GLY A 42 -23.33 -3.74 -8.00
CA GLY A 42 -24.11 -4.91 -7.60
C GLY A 42 -23.60 -6.24 -8.15
N THR A 43 -22.49 -6.23 -8.89
CA THR A 43 -21.85 -7.39 -9.52
C THR A 43 -20.33 -7.22 -9.53
N ASN A 44 -19.60 -8.33 -9.66
CA ASN A 44 -18.14 -8.30 -9.83
C ASN A 44 -17.77 -7.72 -11.20
N LEU A 45 -17.42 -6.43 -11.24
CA LEU A 45 -16.96 -5.76 -12.47
C LEU A 45 -15.76 -6.49 -13.09
N THR A 46 -14.89 -7.08 -12.26
CA THR A 46 -13.75 -7.90 -12.68
C THR A 46 -14.18 -9.14 -13.48
N PHE A 47 -15.26 -9.81 -13.07
CA PHE A 47 -15.80 -10.97 -13.77
C PHE A 47 -16.39 -10.59 -15.13
N LEU A 48 -17.10 -9.47 -15.22
CA LEU A 48 -17.61 -8.94 -16.48
C LEU A 48 -16.47 -8.56 -17.43
N LEU A 49 -15.42 -7.92 -16.92
CA LEU A 49 -14.23 -7.59 -17.69
C LEU A 49 -13.49 -8.84 -18.20
N GLU A 50 -13.34 -9.88 -17.36
CA GLU A 50 -12.68 -11.12 -17.77
C GLU A 50 -13.52 -11.89 -18.80
N SER A 51 -14.85 -11.86 -18.65
CA SER A 51 -15.79 -12.44 -19.62
C SER A 51 -15.75 -11.69 -20.95
N ALA A 52 -15.68 -10.35 -20.93
CA ALA A 52 -15.52 -9.53 -22.13
C ALA A 52 -14.16 -9.77 -22.81
N LYS A 53 -13.07 -9.88 -22.03
CA LYS A 53 -11.73 -10.21 -22.54
C LYS A 53 -11.67 -11.60 -23.17
N SER A 54 -12.32 -12.59 -22.55
CA SER A 54 -12.43 -13.95 -23.09
C SER A 54 -13.25 -13.97 -24.39
N ALA A 55 -14.37 -13.24 -24.42
CA ALA A 55 -15.19 -13.07 -25.62
C ALA A 55 -14.43 -12.41 -26.78
N SER A 56 -13.45 -11.55 -26.49
CA SER A 56 -12.58 -10.95 -27.51
C SER A 56 -11.55 -11.92 -28.10
N ARG A 57 -11.22 -13.02 -27.42
CA ARG A 57 -10.19 -13.99 -27.84
C ARG A 57 -10.77 -15.18 -28.59
N GLU A 58 -12.01 -15.55 -28.30
CA GLU A 58 -12.70 -16.68 -28.94
C GLU A 58 -13.20 -16.32 -30.35
N THR A 59 -13.28 -17.32 -31.24
CA THR A 59 -13.75 -17.15 -32.63
C THR A 59 -14.86 -18.16 -32.94
N GLY A 60 -15.88 -17.76 -33.71
CA GLY A 60 -16.99 -18.64 -34.10
C GLY A 60 -18.26 -18.50 -33.25
N LYS A 61 -19.01 -19.61 -33.07
CA LYS A 61 -20.32 -19.62 -32.37
C LYS A 61 -20.21 -19.28 -30.88
N GLU A 62 -19.15 -19.71 -30.20
CA GLU A 62 -18.95 -19.45 -28.76
C GLU A 62 -18.76 -17.96 -28.46
N ARG A 63 -18.06 -17.23 -29.34
CA ARG A 63 -17.93 -15.77 -29.24
C ARG A 63 -19.29 -15.08 -29.21
N SER A 64 -20.19 -15.47 -30.10
CA SER A 64 -21.53 -14.84 -30.18
C SER A 64 -22.29 -15.04 -28.87
N GLN A 65 -22.20 -16.22 -28.25
CA GLN A 65 -22.87 -16.51 -26.99
C GLN A 65 -22.29 -15.68 -25.84
N ARG A 66 -20.97 -15.60 -25.71
CA ARG A 66 -20.33 -14.78 -24.66
C ARG A 66 -20.58 -13.29 -24.84
N VAL A 67 -20.54 -12.80 -26.07
CA VAL A 67 -20.88 -11.40 -26.38
C VAL A 67 -22.33 -11.11 -25.99
N GLN A 68 -23.26 -12.02 -26.29
CA GLN A 68 -24.66 -11.87 -25.88
C GLN A 68 -24.82 -11.82 -24.36
N PHE A 69 -24.09 -12.67 -23.63
CA PHE A 69 -24.09 -12.66 -22.16
C PHE A 69 -23.58 -11.32 -21.60
N VAL A 70 -22.45 -10.82 -22.13
CA VAL A 70 -21.89 -9.52 -21.70
C VAL A 70 -22.85 -8.38 -22.04
N ALA A 71 -23.47 -8.39 -23.23
CA ALA A 71 -24.44 -7.38 -23.64
C ALA A 71 -25.66 -7.35 -22.70
N ASN A 72 -26.25 -8.51 -22.42
CA ASN A 72 -27.40 -8.62 -21.50
C ASN A 72 -27.05 -8.16 -20.07
N ALA A 73 -25.85 -8.50 -19.59
CA ALA A 73 -25.38 -8.04 -18.28
C ALA A 73 -25.18 -6.53 -18.25
N LEU A 74 -24.57 -5.95 -19.30
CA LEU A 74 -24.38 -4.51 -19.42
C LEU A 74 -25.72 -3.76 -19.49
N ASP A 75 -26.67 -4.27 -20.28
CA ASP A 75 -28.02 -3.71 -20.37
C ASP A 75 -28.71 -3.72 -19.00
N THR A 76 -28.66 -4.83 -18.28
CA THR A 76 -29.22 -4.94 -16.92
C THR A 76 -28.63 -3.86 -15.99
N LEU A 77 -27.32 -3.64 -16.04
CA LEU A 77 -26.64 -2.61 -15.25
C LEU A 77 -27.02 -1.19 -15.66
N LEU A 78 -27.20 -0.95 -16.96
CA LEU A 78 -27.64 0.34 -17.51
C LEU A 78 -29.09 0.64 -17.11
N PHE A 79 -29.99 -0.35 -17.16
CA PHE A 79 -31.39 -0.21 -16.79
C PHE A 79 -31.59 -0.04 -15.28
N ALA A 80 -30.93 -0.84 -14.44
CA ALA A 80 -31.01 -0.70 -12.98
C ALA A 80 -30.56 0.70 -12.50
N ARG A 81 -29.68 1.36 -13.27
CA ARG A 81 -29.11 2.67 -12.93
C ARG A 81 -29.77 3.85 -13.63
N ARG A 82 -30.52 3.62 -14.71
CA ARG A 82 -31.38 4.63 -15.36
C ARG A 82 -32.59 4.86 -14.44
N LYS A 83 -32.43 5.71 -13.42
CA LYS A 83 -33.58 6.27 -12.68
C LYS A 83 -34.56 6.80 -13.71
N MET A 84 -35.76 6.23 -13.77
CA MET A 84 -36.84 6.77 -14.58
C MET A 84 -36.99 8.25 -14.21
N HIS A 85 -36.81 9.10 -15.21
CA HIS A 85 -36.96 10.53 -15.10
C HIS A 85 -38.46 10.79 -14.98
N HIS A 86 -39.05 10.57 -13.80
CA HIS A 86 -40.36 11.14 -13.51
C HIS A 86 -40.13 12.65 -13.38
N ARG A 87 -40.40 13.34 -14.48
CA ARG A 87 -40.31 14.79 -14.59
C ARG A 87 -41.53 15.39 -13.90
N GLU A 88 -41.43 15.60 -12.59
CA GLU A 88 -42.28 16.55 -11.90
C GLU A 88 -41.65 17.94 -12.03
N ASP A 89 -42.24 18.74 -12.91
CA ASP A 89 -41.84 20.12 -13.26
C ASP A 89 -42.30 21.08 -12.15
N THR A 90 -41.52 21.19 -11.06
CA THR A 90 -41.72 22.26 -10.06
C THR A 90 -40.49 23.15 -10.01
N ARG A 91 -40.53 24.21 -10.83
CA ARG A 91 -39.45 25.17 -11.08
C ARG A 91 -39.29 26.12 -9.90
N HIS A 92 -38.28 25.93 -9.07
CA HIS A 92 -37.77 26.96 -8.16
C HIS A 92 -36.32 27.35 -8.48
N PRO A 93 -36.01 28.66 -8.63
CA PRO A 93 -34.69 29.15 -9.05
C PRO A 93 -33.57 28.82 -8.04
N VAL A 94 -33.92 28.69 -6.75
CA VAL A 94 -32.98 28.31 -5.68
C VAL A 94 -32.49 26.86 -5.83
N VAL A 95 -33.37 25.96 -6.31
CA VAL A 95 -33.02 24.56 -6.57
C VAL A 95 -32.10 24.46 -7.79
N GLN A 96 -32.25 25.32 -8.79
CA GLN A 96 -31.37 25.41 -9.96
C GLN A 96 -29.95 25.86 -9.59
N PHE A 97 -29.82 26.83 -8.69
CA PHE A 97 -28.52 27.33 -8.24
C PHE A 97 -27.79 26.30 -7.36
N LEU A 98 -28.51 25.63 -6.45
CA LEU A 98 -28.00 24.48 -5.69
C LEU A 98 -27.65 23.29 -6.60
N HIS A 99 -28.37 23.09 -7.71
CA HIS A 99 -28.05 22.09 -8.72
C HIS A 99 -26.73 22.38 -9.43
N SER A 100 -26.47 23.65 -9.77
CA SER A 100 -25.24 24.07 -10.42
C SER A 100 -24.02 23.89 -9.51
N ALA A 101 -24.17 24.08 -8.20
CA ALA A 101 -23.14 23.79 -7.20
C ALA A 101 -22.96 22.28 -6.95
N THR A 102 -24.04 21.49 -7.01
CA THR A 102 -23.98 20.02 -6.92
C THR A 102 -23.60 19.32 -8.23
N ASP A 103 -23.56 20.03 -9.37
CA ASP A 103 -23.00 19.56 -10.65
C ASP A 103 -21.47 19.68 -10.69
N MET A 104 -20.85 20.35 -9.69
CA MET A 104 -19.42 20.28 -9.41
C MET A 104 -19.04 18.97 -8.67
N LEU A 105 -20.00 18.33 -8.00
CA LEU A 105 -19.90 16.94 -7.56
C LEU A 105 -20.35 16.03 -8.71
N PRO A 106 -19.67 14.92 -9.00
CA PRO A 106 -19.91 14.10 -10.19
C PRO A 106 -21.29 13.45 -10.15
N ARG A 107 -22.28 14.15 -10.71
CA ARG A 107 -23.68 13.76 -10.72
C ARG A 107 -24.01 12.94 -11.97
N LYS A 108 -24.33 11.66 -11.75
CA LYS A 108 -25.29 10.82 -12.49
C LYS A 108 -25.30 10.80 -14.03
N ARG A 109 -24.23 11.18 -14.74
CA ARG A 109 -24.02 10.66 -16.10
C ARG A 109 -23.36 9.28 -15.99
N ILE A 110 -24.04 8.30 -16.56
CA ILE A 110 -23.90 6.84 -16.39
C ILE A 110 -22.46 6.29 -16.47
N GLY A 111 -21.53 6.96 -17.16
CA GLY A 111 -20.11 6.57 -17.23
C GLY A 111 -19.15 7.37 -16.35
N SER A 112 -19.40 8.66 -16.08
CA SER A 112 -18.41 9.54 -15.43
C SER A 112 -18.20 9.20 -13.94
N ALA A 113 -19.22 8.71 -13.25
CA ALA A 113 -19.11 8.30 -11.86
C ALA A 113 -18.18 7.09 -11.68
N LEU A 114 -18.25 6.08 -12.56
CA LEU A 114 -17.36 4.92 -12.50
C LEU A 114 -15.90 5.32 -12.76
N VAL A 115 -15.69 6.19 -13.77
CA VAL A 115 -14.37 6.75 -14.08
C VAL A 115 -13.82 7.55 -12.89
N PHE A 116 -14.63 8.36 -12.22
CA PHE A 116 -14.22 9.10 -11.03
C PHE A 116 -13.82 8.16 -9.88
N TYR A 117 -14.62 7.13 -9.59
CA TYR A 117 -14.26 6.14 -8.56
C TYR A 117 -12.99 5.38 -8.92
N TYR A 118 -12.78 5.06 -10.20
CA TYR A 118 -11.55 4.44 -10.66
C TYR A 118 -10.34 5.35 -10.48
N MET A 119 -10.45 6.63 -10.86
CA MET A 119 -9.39 7.62 -10.65
C MET A 119 -9.08 7.81 -9.16
N HIS A 120 -10.12 7.85 -8.32
CA HIS A 120 -9.95 7.94 -6.87
C HIS A 120 -9.26 6.69 -6.29
N ALA A 121 -9.64 5.50 -6.76
CA ALA A 121 -8.96 4.27 -6.37
C ALA A 121 -7.48 4.30 -6.79
N LYS A 122 -7.16 4.74 -8.01
CA LYS A 122 -5.77 4.91 -8.46
C LYS A 122 -4.99 5.90 -7.60
N LEU A 123 -5.61 7.01 -7.21
CA LEU A 123 -5.01 7.96 -6.28
C LEU A 123 -4.77 7.33 -4.90
N LEU A 124 -5.68 6.49 -4.41
CA LEU A 124 -5.51 5.75 -3.16
C LEU A 124 -4.36 4.74 -3.23
N TYR A 125 -4.18 4.05 -4.36
CA TYR A 125 -3.01 3.18 -4.58
C TYR A 125 -1.70 3.98 -4.56
N LEU A 126 -1.66 5.13 -5.25
CA LEU A 126 -0.49 6.00 -5.25
C LEU A 126 -0.19 6.56 -3.85
N GLY A 127 -1.22 7.04 -3.15
CA GLY A 127 -1.11 7.51 -1.78
C GLY A 127 -0.64 6.42 -0.82
N ASN A 128 -1.10 5.18 -0.99
CA ASN A 128 -0.63 4.05 -0.22
C ASN A 128 0.86 3.78 -0.47
N ALA A 129 1.30 3.78 -1.74
CA ALA A 129 2.72 3.61 -2.06
C ALA A 129 3.60 4.68 -1.39
N VAL A 130 3.19 5.94 -1.44
CA VAL A 130 3.90 7.04 -0.75
C VAL A 130 3.89 6.84 0.77
N ALA A 131 2.74 6.45 1.35
CA ALA A 131 2.63 6.17 2.77
C ALA A 131 3.54 5.02 3.21
N GLN A 132 3.69 3.96 2.42
CA GLN A 132 4.60 2.84 2.71
C GLN A 132 6.07 3.30 2.79
N ILE A 133 6.49 4.14 1.83
CA ILE A 133 7.85 4.70 1.79
C ILE A 133 8.10 5.60 3.02
N LEU A 134 7.17 6.51 3.32
CA LEU A 134 7.28 7.40 4.48
C LEU A 134 7.27 6.64 5.82
N LEU A 135 6.46 5.60 5.90
CA LEU A 135 6.35 4.75 7.09
C LEU A 135 7.64 3.96 7.33
N MET A 136 8.28 3.47 6.26
CA MET A 136 9.61 2.87 6.33
C MET A 136 10.67 3.88 6.81
N GLU A 137 10.72 5.07 6.19
CA GLU A 137 11.65 6.14 6.57
C GLU A 137 11.51 6.53 8.05
N ARG A 138 10.26 6.69 8.51
CA ARG A 138 9.96 7.04 9.89
C ARG A 138 10.34 5.93 10.87
N PHE A 139 10.15 4.67 10.49
CA PHE A 139 10.45 3.50 11.33
C PHE A 139 11.96 3.29 11.51
N LEU A 140 12.75 3.48 10.46
CA LEU A 140 14.22 3.38 10.55
C LEU A 140 14.83 4.57 11.34
N GLY A 141 14.06 5.65 11.57
CA GLY A 141 14.50 6.78 12.41
C GLY A 141 15.72 7.51 11.84
N LEU A 142 15.89 7.44 10.53
CA LEU A 142 17.04 7.97 9.83
C LEU A 142 17.07 9.50 9.95
N GLY A 143 18.23 10.07 10.28
CA GLY A 143 18.41 11.52 10.35
C GLY A 143 18.10 12.21 9.01
N SER A 144 17.96 13.54 9.04
CA SER A 144 17.60 14.38 7.88
C SER A 144 18.38 14.08 6.60
N ASN A 145 19.61 13.59 6.72
CA ASN A 145 20.53 13.29 5.61
C ASN A 145 20.14 12.07 4.77
N TYR A 146 19.22 11.21 5.25
CA TYR A 146 18.81 9.97 4.58
C TYR A 146 17.32 9.97 4.17
N ARG A 147 16.74 11.16 3.95
CA ARG A 147 15.33 11.35 3.51
C ARG A 147 14.94 10.54 2.26
N PHE A 148 15.91 10.19 1.43
CA PHE A 148 15.75 9.23 0.34
C PHE A 148 16.65 8.03 0.60
N PHE A 149 16.23 7.19 1.55
CA PHE A 149 17.01 6.05 2.03
C PHE A 149 17.63 5.24 0.88
N GLY A 150 16.84 4.81 -0.12
CA GLY A 150 17.38 3.97 -1.19
C GLY A 150 18.36 4.67 -2.13
N VAL A 151 18.15 5.95 -2.47
CA VAL A 151 19.11 6.73 -3.28
C VAL A 151 20.41 6.92 -2.51
N SER A 152 20.30 7.27 -1.22
CA SER A 152 21.45 7.52 -0.35
C SER A 152 22.28 6.25 -0.17
N ILE A 153 21.62 5.11 0.09
CA ILE A 153 22.27 3.80 0.20
C ILE A 153 22.90 3.37 -1.13
N LEU A 154 22.23 3.60 -2.26
CA LEU A 154 22.81 3.29 -3.57
C LEU A 154 24.08 4.11 -3.84
N GLN A 155 24.07 5.39 -3.48
CA GLN A 155 25.24 6.27 -3.59
C GLN A 155 26.37 5.81 -2.65
N ASP A 156 26.04 5.36 -1.44
CA ASP A 156 27.01 4.81 -0.49
C ASP A 156 27.63 3.49 -0.98
N LEU A 157 26.82 2.61 -1.59
CA LEU A 157 27.29 1.38 -2.23
C LEU A 157 28.17 1.65 -3.45
N LEU A 158 27.78 2.60 -4.31
CA LEU A 158 28.58 2.98 -5.49
C LEU A 158 29.90 3.66 -5.11
N SER A 159 29.91 4.42 -4.00
CA SER A 159 31.12 5.08 -3.49
C SER A 159 32.00 4.18 -2.61
N GLY A 160 31.60 2.92 -2.39
CA GLY A 160 32.36 1.96 -1.59
C GLY A 160 32.40 2.27 -0.09
N ARG A 161 31.49 3.12 0.42
CA ARG A 161 31.38 3.38 1.86
C ARG A 161 30.73 2.20 2.55
N ASN A 162 31.45 1.63 3.53
CA ASN A 162 30.99 0.46 4.26
C ASN A 162 30.08 0.84 5.44
N TRP A 163 29.23 -0.12 5.83
CA TRP A 163 28.33 -0.07 7.01
C TRP A 163 29.00 0.35 8.33
N ASN A 164 30.32 0.19 8.43
CA ASN A 164 31.10 0.58 9.61
C ASN A 164 31.11 2.10 9.84
N GLU A 165 30.92 2.90 8.78
CA GLU A 165 30.93 4.37 8.88
C GLU A 165 29.55 4.98 9.02
N THR A 166 28.52 4.36 8.43
CA THR A 166 27.16 4.92 8.44
C THR A 166 26.37 4.56 9.69
N LEU A 167 26.69 3.43 10.36
CA LEU A 167 26.04 2.93 11.58
C LEU A 167 24.50 2.84 11.53
N VAL A 168 23.90 2.96 10.35
CA VAL A 168 22.46 2.85 10.11
C VAL A 168 21.98 1.44 10.47
N PHE A 169 22.79 0.43 10.14
CA PHE A 169 22.56 -0.96 10.48
C PHE A 169 23.84 -1.62 11.02
N PRO A 170 24.10 -1.56 12.34
CA PRO A 170 25.28 -2.20 12.93
C PRO A 170 25.21 -3.73 12.83
N ARG A 171 26.24 -4.35 12.25
CA ARG A 171 26.32 -5.82 12.08
C ARG A 171 26.97 -6.52 13.29
N VAL A 172 27.67 -5.76 14.12
CA VAL A 172 28.33 -6.22 15.33
C VAL A 172 27.91 -5.36 16.52
N GLY A 173 27.74 -5.99 17.68
CA GLY A 173 27.42 -5.32 18.93
C GLY A 173 28.24 -5.87 20.09
N PHE A 174 28.43 -5.07 21.12
CA PHE A 174 29.11 -5.49 22.35
C PHE A 174 28.08 -5.74 23.45
N CYS A 175 28.10 -6.94 24.02
CA CYS A 175 27.20 -7.32 25.10
C CYS A 175 27.96 -7.53 26.41
N ARG A 176 27.50 -6.85 27.48
CA ARG A 176 27.96 -7.12 28.85
C ARG A 176 27.17 -8.30 29.43
N ILE A 177 27.86 -9.43 29.60
CA ILE A 177 27.32 -10.66 30.17
C ILE A 177 27.68 -10.68 31.67
N PRO A 178 26.68 -10.63 32.57
CA PRO A 178 26.94 -10.79 33.99
C PRO A 178 27.23 -12.27 34.28
N VAL A 179 28.43 -12.55 34.78
CA VAL A 179 28.82 -13.90 35.22
C VAL A 179 28.56 -13.99 36.72
N LYS A 180 27.73 -14.94 37.16
CA LYS A 180 27.48 -15.20 38.58
C LYS A 180 28.15 -16.51 38.97
N ILE A 181 29.21 -16.44 39.77
CA ILE A 181 29.84 -17.61 40.39
C ILE A 181 29.52 -17.59 41.88
N VAL A 182 29.18 -18.76 42.43
CA VAL A 182 28.55 -18.92 43.76
C VAL A 182 29.39 -18.38 44.93
N ASN A 183 30.71 -18.24 44.76
CA ASN A 183 31.62 -17.83 45.84
C ASN A 183 32.45 -16.56 45.58
N SER A 184 32.29 -15.87 44.44
CA SER A 184 33.00 -14.61 44.15
C SER A 184 32.28 -13.78 43.10
N PRO A 185 31.89 -12.53 43.38
CA PRO A 185 31.36 -11.63 42.37
C PRO A 185 32.49 -11.18 41.43
N ILE A 186 32.42 -11.56 40.15
CA ILE A 186 33.38 -11.14 39.11
C ILE A 186 32.77 -10.01 38.29
N ALA A 187 33.61 -9.10 37.79
CA ALA A 187 33.19 -8.07 36.85
C ALA A 187 32.56 -8.69 35.58
N PRO A 188 31.51 -8.07 35.00
CA PRO A 188 30.88 -8.58 33.79
C PRO A 188 31.84 -8.56 32.60
N ILE A 189 31.84 -9.63 31.81
CA ILE A 189 32.67 -9.77 30.61
C ILE A 189 31.94 -9.14 29.41
N THR A 190 32.68 -8.45 28.55
CA THR A 190 32.17 -7.95 27.26
C THR A 190 32.43 -8.98 26.16
N ALA A 191 31.36 -9.51 25.58
CA ALA A 191 31.43 -10.36 24.39
C ALA A 191 31.05 -9.57 23.14
N GLN A 192 31.74 -9.84 22.03
CA GLN A 192 31.34 -9.36 20.69
C GLN A 192 30.30 -10.32 20.11
N CYS A 193 29.16 -9.77 19.68
CA CYS A 193 28.05 -10.54 19.10
C CYS A 193 27.79 -10.05 17.67
N THR A 194 27.52 -10.98 16.76
CA THR A 194 27.06 -10.68 15.40
C THR A 194 25.53 -10.66 15.35
N LEU A 195 24.95 -9.75 14.58
CA LEU A 195 23.49 -9.56 14.48
C LEU A 195 23.02 -9.92 13.06
N PRO A 196 22.75 -11.20 12.77
CA PRO A 196 22.30 -11.62 11.43
C PRO A 196 20.95 -11.01 11.06
N VAL A 197 20.07 -10.76 12.03
CA VAL A 197 18.76 -10.13 11.84
C VAL A 197 18.88 -8.75 11.18
N ASN A 198 19.90 -7.98 11.57
CA ASN A 198 20.08 -6.64 11.03
C ASN A 198 20.60 -6.67 9.58
N MET A 199 21.48 -7.64 9.27
CA MET A 199 21.91 -7.91 7.90
C MET A 199 20.73 -8.28 6.99
N LEU A 200 19.79 -9.07 7.50
CA LEU A 200 18.59 -9.44 6.76
C LEU A 200 17.68 -8.23 6.51
N ASN A 201 17.42 -7.44 7.55
CA ASN A 201 16.58 -6.24 7.46
C ASN A 201 17.14 -5.22 6.46
N GLU A 202 18.47 -4.99 6.45
CA GLU A 202 19.14 -4.13 5.46
C GLU A 202 18.75 -4.54 4.04
N LYS A 203 18.79 -5.83 3.71
CA LYS A 203 18.49 -6.32 2.35
C LYS A 203 17.01 -6.26 2.01
N ILE A 204 16.13 -6.59 2.96
CA ILE A 204 14.68 -6.50 2.77
C ILE A 204 14.26 -5.05 2.50
N TYR A 205 14.75 -4.09 3.28
CA TYR A 205 14.39 -2.68 3.11
C TYR A 205 14.97 -2.07 1.83
N ILE A 206 16.17 -2.50 1.40
CA ILE A 206 16.70 -2.13 0.08
C ILE A 206 15.78 -2.65 -1.02
N PHE A 207 15.39 -3.94 -0.97
CA PHE A 207 14.50 -4.52 -1.98
C PHE A 207 13.13 -3.83 -2.02
N LEU A 208 12.50 -3.62 -0.87
CA LEU A 208 11.18 -2.98 -0.76
C LEU A 208 11.16 -1.51 -1.21
N TRP A 209 12.28 -0.80 -1.16
CA TRP A 209 12.34 0.58 -1.62
C TRP A 209 12.44 0.68 -3.15
N PHE A 210 13.12 -0.28 -3.79
CA PHE A 210 13.27 -0.31 -5.26
C PHE A 210 12.12 -1.01 -5.99
N TRP A 211 11.39 -1.89 -5.30
CA TRP A 211 10.21 -2.59 -5.83
C TRP A 211 8.96 -1.70 -5.81
#